data_AF-A0A1V4YVW5-F1
#
_entry.id   AF-A0A1V4YVW5-F1
#
_cell.length_a   1.000
_cell.length_b   1.000
_cell.length_c   1.000
_cell.angle_alpha   90.00
_cell.angle_beta   90.00
_cell.angle_gamma   90.00
#
_symmetry.space_group_name_H-M   'P 1'
#
loop_
_entity.id
_entity.type
_entity.pdbx_description
1 polymer ?
#
loop_
_entity_poly.entity_id
_entity_poly.type
_entity_poly.pdbx_seq_one_letter_code
_entity_poly.pdbx_strand_id
1 'polypeptide(L)'
;MGQSMSGKRVPDGIAESLDDSYAILWDAKVRSDGYAMGTDDRTIREYITTQSRELKKRKSFKNIYYLIISSTFDKGYDDDLIRNIKMETDIKEVVFLEADALVAMVEAKIREPQQITLGPDGLQRLFSGGGVLTGQDVRNRFM
;
A
#
# COMPACT_ATOMS: atom_id res chain seq x y z
N MET A 1 -21.11 14.68 6.78
CA MET A 1 -20.51 15.88 6.18
C MET A 1 -19.04 15.93 6.58
N GLY A 2 -18.14 15.47 5.73
CA GLY A 2 -16.70 15.52 6.01
C GLY A 2 -16.13 16.87 5.60
N GLN A 3 -15.65 17.65 6.57
CA GLN A 3 -14.94 18.90 6.28
C GLN A 3 -13.55 18.56 5.74
N SER A 4 -13.27 18.93 4.49
CA SER A 4 -11.91 19.02 3.97
C SER A 4 -11.25 20.27 4.57
N MET A 5 -10.48 20.11 5.65
CA MET A 5 -9.57 21.16 6.08
C MET A 5 -8.37 21.21 5.13
N SER A 6 -8.20 22.34 4.47
CA SER A 6 -7.02 22.69 3.71
C SER A 6 -5.80 22.80 4.64
N GLY A 7 -4.89 21.84 4.61
CA GLY A 7 -3.58 21.94 5.28
C GLY A 7 -2.99 20.58 5.66
N LYS A 8 -1.87 20.21 5.01
CA LYS A 8 -1.22 18.88 5.00
C LYS A 8 -2.03 17.78 4.31
N ARG A 9 -1.57 17.36 3.12
CA ARG A 9 -1.98 16.07 2.55
C ARG A 9 -1.45 14.96 3.47
N VAL A 10 -2.33 14.09 3.91
CA VAL A 10 -2.06 12.89 4.70
C VAL A 10 -2.53 11.69 3.87
N PRO A 11 -2.00 10.48 4.11
CA PRO A 11 -2.56 9.29 3.47
C PRO A 11 -4.04 9.16 3.86
N ASP A 12 -4.83 8.54 2.98
CA ASP A 12 -6.25 8.27 3.25
C ASP A 12 -6.42 7.34 4.46
N GLY A 13 -5.44 6.49 4.74
CA GLY A 13 -5.40 5.76 5.99
C GLY A 13 -4.09 5.06 6.31
N ILE A 14 -4.06 4.50 7.53
CA ILE A 14 -2.95 3.72 8.08
C ILE A 14 -3.52 2.44 8.69
N ALA A 15 -2.93 1.29 8.35
CA ALA A 15 -3.20 0.01 9.00
C ALA A 15 -1.92 -0.53 9.64
N GLU A 16 -2.06 -1.20 10.78
CA GLU A 16 -0.92 -1.64 11.59
C GLU A 16 -1.10 -3.09 12.03
N SER A 17 -0.06 -3.90 11.90
CA SER A 17 0.08 -5.18 12.60
C SER A 17 1.26 -5.08 13.56
N LEU A 18 0.95 -4.96 14.85
CA LEU A 18 1.96 -4.89 15.91
C LEU A 18 2.68 -6.24 16.07
N ASP A 19 1.92 -7.33 16.04
CA ASP A 19 2.44 -8.70 16.19
C ASP A 19 3.42 -9.05 15.07
N ASP A 20 3.10 -8.67 13.83
CA ASP A 20 3.96 -8.90 12.66
C ASP A 20 4.96 -7.75 12.40
N SER A 21 4.93 -6.71 13.24
CA SER A 21 5.79 -5.53 13.16
C SER A 21 5.80 -4.86 11.78
N TYR A 22 4.63 -4.68 11.15
CA TYR A 22 4.51 -3.89 9.93
C TYR A 22 3.36 -2.89 9.93
N ALA A 23 3.49 -1.88 9.09
CA ALA A 23 2.44 -0.90 8.83
C ALA A 23 2.20 -0.72 7.33
N ILE A 24 0.99 -0.32 6.98
CA ILE A 24 0.55 0.04 5.64
C ILE A 24 0.06 1.47 5.70
N LEU A 25 0.66 2.32 4.87
CA LEU A 25 0.11 3.62 4.50
C LEU A 25 -0.66 3.44 3.20
N TRP A 26 -1.86 3.99 3.05
CA TRP A 26 -2.60 3.85 1.80
C TRP A 26 -3.32 5.10 1.33
N ASP A 27 -3.47 5.20 0.01
CA ASP A 27 -4.24 6.21 -0.70
C ASP A 27 -5.14 5.52 -1.73
N ALA A 28 -6.44 5.84 -1.73
CA ALA A 28 -7.37 5.41 -2.76
C ALA A 28 -7.50 6.46 -3.86
N LYS A 29 -7.41 6.03 -5.12
CA LYS A 29 -7.53 6.89 -6.30
C LYS A 29 -8.61 6.34 -7.22
N VAL A 30 -9.63 7.17 -7.48
CA VAL A 30 -10.67 6.89 -8.48
C VAL A 30 -10.29 7.56 -9.79
N ARG A 31 -10.06 6.77 -10.84
CA ARG A 31 -9.74 7.25 -12.20
C ARG A 31 -10.46 6.36 -13.22
N SER A 32 -11.08 6.96 -14.24
CA SER A 32 -11.76 6.21 -15.31
C SER A 32 -10.78 5.53 -16.26
N ASP A 33 -9.60 6.13 -16.47
CA ASP A 33 -8.67 5.75 -17.54
C ASP A 33 -7.41 5.04 -17.01
N GLY A 34 -7.47 4.53 -15.77
CA GLY A 34 -6.33 4.00 -15.04
C GLY A 34 -5.54 5.09 -14.29
N TYR A 35 -4.77 4.66 -13.29
CA TYR A 35 -3.87 5.54 -12.54
C TYR A 35 -2.41 5.37 -13.03
N ALA A 36 -1.79 6.48 -13.44
CA ALA A 36 -0.35 6.63 -13.61
C ALA A 36 0.22 7.53 -12.50
N MET A 37 1.38 7.14 -11.98
CA MET A 37 2.14 7.93 -11.02
C MET A 37 3.09 8.86 -11.79
N GLY A 38 3.12 10.17 -11.51
CA GLY A 38 3.94 11.10 -12.32
C GLY A 38 3.65 12.59 -12.19
N THR A 39 2.48 13.01 -11.67
CA THR A 39 2.11 14.46 -11.62
C THR A 39 1.91 15.02 -10.21
N ASP A 40 1.67 14.17 -9.21
CA ASP A 40 1.33 14.57 -7.81
C ASP A 40 2.44 14.18 -6.80
N ASP A 41 3.60 13.77 -7.31
CA ASP A 41 4.56 12.91 -6.60
C ASP A 41 5.31 13.59 -5.47
N ARG A 42 5.60 14.89 -5.59
CA ARG A 42 6.35 15.62 -4.56
C ARG A 42 5.59 15.65 -3.24
N THR A 43 4.30 15.95 -3.29
CA THR A 43 3.47 16.02 -2.08
C THR A 43 3.33 14.65 -1.44
N ILE A 44 3.20 13.60 -2.28
CA ILE A 44 3.14 12.20 -1.85
C ILE A 44 4.41 11.81 -1.08
N ARG A 45 5.59 12.11 -1.65
CA ARG A 45 6.88 11.87 -0.99
C ARG A 45 7.01 12.59 0.35
N GLU A 46 6.60 13.85 0.43
CA GLU A 46 6.76 14.66 1.65
C GLU A 46 5.96 14.09 2.83
N TYR A 47 4.68 13.72 2.63
CA TYR A 47 3.90 13.13 3.73
C TYR A 47 4.32 11.70 4.03
N ILE A 48 4.65 10.90 3.01
CA ILE A 48 5.18 9.55 3.20
C ILE A 48 6.43 9.60 4.08
N THR A 49 7.38 10.49 3.77
CA THR A 49 8.63 10.62 4.52
C THR A 49 8.35 10.94 5.98
N THR A 50 7.42 11.86 6.21
CA THR A 50 7.04 12.28 7.57
C THR A 50 6.41 11.11 8.34
N GLN A 51 5.40 10.46 7.75
CA GLN A 51 4.64 9.39 8.40
C GLN A 51 5.49 8.14 8.60
N SER A 52 6.28 7.72 7.61
CA SER A 52 7.15 6.53 7.71
C SER A 52 8.18 6.69 8.84
N ARG A 53 8.78 7.88 8.96
CA ARG A 53 9.73 8.19 10.04
C ARG A 53 9.06 8.19 11.40
N GLU A 54 7.85 8.75 11.52
CA GLU A 54 7.11 8.73 12.78
C GLU A 54 6.74 7.31 13.19
N LEU A 55 6.25 6.49 12.27
CA LEU A 55 5.91 5.08 12.51
C LEU A 55 7.13 4.27 12.98
N LYS A 56 8.28 4.45 12.31
CA LYS A 56 9.52 3.76 12.68
C LYS A 56 10.05 4.20 14.04
N LYS A 57 9.96 5.50 14.36
CA LYS A 57 10.41 6.06 15.65
C LYS A 57 9.52 5.64 16.83
N ARG A 58 8.19 5.68 16.66
CA ARG A 58 7.23 5.48 17.77
C ARG A 58 6.95 4.01 18.06
N LYS A 59 6.91 3.17 17.03
CA LYS A 59 6.40 1.79 17.13
C LYS A 59 7.40 0.73 16.65
N SER A 60 8.59 1.15 16.21
CA SER A 60 9.67 0.26 15.75
C SER A 60 9.24 -0.76 14.69
N PHE A 61 8.28 -0.39 13.84
CA PHE A 61 7.85 -1.23 12.72
C PHE A 61 9.05 -1.58 11.83
N LYS A 62 9.21 -2.87 11.53
CA LYS A 62 10.30 -3.39 10.70
C LYS A 62 10.05 -3.18 9.22
N ASN A 63 8.78 -3.29 8.81
CA ASN A 63 8.38 -3.12 7.42
C ASN A 63 7.26 -2.06 7.35
N ILE A 64 7.42 -1.09 6.46
CA ILE A 64 6.38 -0.11 6.16
C ILE A 64 6.13 -0.22 4.66
N TYR A 65 4.88 -0.43 4.26
CA TYR A 65 4.47 -0.51 2.87
C TYR A 65 3.60 0.70 2.53
N TYR A 66 3.68 1.15 1.28
CA TYR A 66 2.78 2.18 0.77
C TYR A 66 1.95 1.63 -0.36
N LEU A 67 0.64 1.66 -0.18
CA LEU A 67 -0.33 1.12 -1.12
C LEU A 67 -1.07 2.26 -1.82
N ILE A 68 -1.07 2.22 -3.13
CA ILE A 68 -2.00 3.02 -3.94
C ILE A 68 -3.10 2.06 -4.37
N ILE A 69 -4.34 2.37 -4.02
CA ILE A 69 -5.50 1.54 -4.33
C ILE A 69 -6.28 2.18 -5.47
N SER A 70 -6.51 1.46 -6.55
CA SER A 70 -7.33 1.95 -7.67
C SER A 70 -8.11 0.80 -8.32
N SER A 71 -9.08 1.13 -9.17
CA SER A 71 -9.80 0.11 -9.93
C SER A 71 -8.89 -0.60 -10.94
N THR A 72 -7.99 0.15 -11.58
CA THR A 72 -7.03 -0.34 -12.58
C THR A 72 -5.80 0.56 -12.58
N PHE A 73 -4.67 0.01 -13.01
CA PHE A 73 -3.43 0.76 -13.25
C PHE A 73 -3.06 0.69 -14.72
N ASP A 74 -2.55 1.79 -15.27
CA ASP A 74 -1.86 1.70 -16.55
C ASP A 74 -0.48 1.07 -16.34
N LYS A 75 0.07 0.48 -17.39
CA LYS A 75 1.37 -0.20 -17.35
C LYS A 75 2.56 0.78 -17.28
N GLY A 76 2.31 2.05 -17.00
CA GLY A 76 3.27 3.15 -17.11
C GLY A 76 3.63 3.81 -15.77
N TYR A 77 3.75 3.03 -14.69
CA TYR A 77 4.34 3.56 -13.47
C TYR A 77 5.86 3.72 -13.63
N ASP A 78 6.39 4.84 -13.13
CA ASP A 78 7.80 5.18 -13.23
C ASP A 78 8.62 4.39 -12.17
N ASP A 79 9.42 3.42 -12.64
CA ASP A 79 10.29 2.61 -11.77
C ASP A 79 11.33 3.45 -11.02
N ASP A 80 11.83 4.53 -11.64
CA ASP A 80 12.77 5.44 -11.01
C ASP A 80 12.09 6.25 -9.90
N LEU A 81 10.83 6.65 -10.09
CA LEU A 81 10.03 7.28 -9.04
C LEU A 81 9.85 6.36 -7.83
N ILE A 82 9.47 5.10 -8.05
CA ILE A 82 9.30 4.11 -6.98
C ILE A 82 10.62 3.91 -6.23
N ARG A 83 11.71 3.76 -6.98
CA ARG A 83 13.05 3.61 -6.42
C ARG A 83 13.45 4.82 -5.58
N ASN A 84 13.19 6.03 -6.05
CA ASN A 84 13.48 7.26 -5.32
C ASN A 84 12.68 7.34 -4.02
N ILE A 85 11.38 7.01 -4.04
CA ILE A 85 10.55 6.93 -2.81
C ILE A 85 11.19 5.98 -1.80
N LYS A 86 11.62 4.79 -2.23
CA LYS A 86 12.24 3.79 -1.35
C LYS A 86 13.58 4.25 -0.80
N MET A 87 14.35 5.04 -1.56
CA MET A 87 15.64 5.59 -1.11
C MET A 87 15.49 6.77 -0.16
N GLU A 88 14.46 7.59 -0.32
CA GLU A 88 14.26 8.84 0.44
C GLU A 88 13.46 8.63 1.74
N THR A 89 12.75 7.50 1.85
CA THR A 89 11.76 7.22 2.89
C THR A 89 12.06 5.92 3.64
N ASP A 90 11.27 5.60 4.67
CA ASP A 90 11.37 4.32 5.38
C ASP A 90 10.46 3.23 4.81
N ILE A 91 9.86 3.47 3.65
CA ILE A 91 9.03 2.47 2.97
C ILE A 91 9.92 1.37 2.38
N LYS A 92 9.52 0.13 2.59
CA LYS A 92 10.13 -1.04 1.99
C LYS A 92 9.68 -1.25 0.55
N GLU A 93 8.39 -1.05 0.27
CA GLU A 93 7.85 -1.24 -1.06
C GLU A 93 6.61 -0.36 -1.34
N VAL A 94 6.48 0.04 -2.60
CA VAL A 94 5.27 0.68 -3.14
C VAL A 94 4.47 -0.36 -3.92
N VAL A 95 3.19 -0.49 -3.59
CA VAL A 95 2.30 -1.50 -4.16
C VAL A 95 1.12 -0.80 -4.81
N PHE A 96 0.87 -1.09 -6.08
CA PHE A 96 -0.31 -0.64 -6.81
C PHE A 96 -1.37 -1.74 -6.70
N LEU A 97 -2.28 -1.58 -5.76
CA LEU A 97 -3.27 -2.58 -5.41
C LEU A 97 -4.57 -2.36 -6.18
N GLU A 98 -4.95 -3.29 -7.04
CA GLU A 98 -6.26 -3.21 -7.68
C GLU A 98 -7.37 -3.49 -6.67
N ALA A 99 -8.52 -2.83 -6.83
CA ALA A 99 -9.67 -3.04 -5.96
C ALA A 99 -10.13 -4.52 -5.95
N ASP A 100 -10.05 -5.22 -7.08
CA ASP A 100 -10.34 -6.67 -7.15
C ASP A 100 -9.34 -7.49 -6.30
N ALA A 101 -8.07 -7.09 -6.26
CA ALA A 101 -7.07 -7.72 -5.40
C ALA A 101 -7.43 -7.57 -3.93
N LEU A 102 -7.83 -6.37 -3.49
CA LEU A 102 -8.26 -6.15 -2.11
C LEU A 102 -9.47 -7.03 -1.74
N VAL A 103 -10.47 -7.13 -2.62
CA VAL A 103 -11.64 -7.99 -2.42
C VAL A 103 -11.22 -9.46 -2.33
N ALA A 104 -10.35 -9.93 -3.23
CA ALA A 104 -9.84 -11.30 -3.21
C ALA A 104 -9.07 -11.61 -1.91
N MET A 105 -8.32 -10.65 -1.36
CA MET A 105 -7.60 -10.83 -0.09
C MET A 105 -8.57 -10.99 1.08
N VAL A 106 -9.63 -10.17 1.12
CA VAL A 106 -10.68 -10.25 2.14
C VAL A 106 -11.43 -11.57 2.02
N GLU A 107 -11.81 -11.97 0.81
CA GLU A 107 -12.49 -13.25 0.57
C GLU A 107 -11.63 -14.42 1.05
N ALA A 108 -10.35 -14.47 0.67
CA ALA A 108 -9.44 -15.52 1.09
C ALA A 108 -9.34 -15.59 2.62
N LYS A 109 -9.12 -14.44 3.28
CA LYS A 109 -9.01 -14.37 4.74
C LYS A 109 -10.29 -14.79 5.45
N ILE A 110 -11.47 -14.48 4.92
CA ILE A 110 -12.75 -14.91 5.50
C ILE A 110 -12.97 -16.41 5.29
N ARG A 111 -12.57 -16.95 4.14
CA ARG A 111 -12.71 -18.37 3.80
C ARG A 111 -11.82 -19.26 4.66
N GLU A 112 -10.57 -18.85 4.86
CA GLU A 112 -9.57 -19.62 5.63
C GLU A 112 -8.90 -18.78 6.73
N PRO A 113 -9.64 -18.36 7.76
CA PRO A 113 -9.18 -17.35 8.72
C PRO A 113 -8.01 -17.80 9.58
N GLN A 114 -7.84 -19.10 9.81
CA GLN A 114 -6.73 -19.65 10.59
C GLN A 114 -5.50 -19.99 9.74
N GLN A 115 -5.68 -20.22 8.43
CA GLN A 115 -4.58 -20.61 7.54
C GLN A 115 -3.90 -19.38 6.92
N ILE A 116 -4.70 -18.38 6.54
CA ILE A 116 -4.18 -17.15 5.93
C ILE A 116 -3.85 -16.13 7.01
N THR A 117 -2.58 -16.00 7.36
CA THR A 117 -2.12 -15.04 8.38
C THR A 117 -2.02 -13.63 7.82
N LEU A 118 -1.98 -12.61 8.70
CA LEU A 118 -1.66 -11.24 8.28
C LEU A 118 -0.14 -11.04 8.11
N GLY A 119 0.67 -11.83 8.82
CA GLY A 119 2.13 -11.78 8.80
C GLY A 119 2.82 -12.32 7.55
N PRO A 120 4.14 -12.55 7.63
CA PRO A 120 5.03 -12.72 6.47
C PRO A 120 4.76 -13.96 5.62
N ASP A 121 4.09 -14.98 6.16
CA ASP A 121 3.70 -16.19 5.42
C ASP A 121 2.33 -16.05 4.73
N GLY A 122 1.58 -15.01 5.05
CA GLY A 122 0.24 -14.73 4.51
C GLY A 122 0.17 -13.40 3.76
N LEU A 123 -0.76 -12.52 4.13
CA LEU A 123 -1.07 -11.32 3.35
C LEU A 123 0.11 -10.35 3.22
N GLN A 124 0.94 -10.20 4.24
CA GLN A 124 2.12 -9.33 4.18
C GLN A 124 3.05 -9.68 3.01
N ARG A 125 3.12 -10.97 2.64
CA ARG A 125 3.97 -11.43 1.54
C ARG A 125 3.60 -10.77 0.21
N LEU A 126 2.31 -10.53 -0.02
CA LEU A 126 1.84 -9.85 -1.23
C LEU A 126 2.39 -8.44 -1.34
N PHE A 127 2.51 -7.72 -0.23
CA PHE A 127 3.03 -6.34 -0.22
C PHE A 127 4.55 -6.27 -0.40
N SER A 128 5.26 -7.38 -0.25
CA SER A 128 6.72 -7.42 -0.39
C SER A 128 7.22 -7.52 -1.82
N GLY A 129 6.34 -7.89 -2.78
CA GLY A 129 6.72 -8.09 -4.18
C GLY A 129 6.81 -6.79 -4.99
N GLY A 130 6.11 -5.74 -4.57
CA GLY A 130 6.02 -4.47 -5.30
C GLY A 130 5.26 -4.58 -6.63
N GLY A 131 5.13 -3.45 -7.31
CA GLY A 131 4.42 -3.37 -8.59
C GLY A 131 2.90 -3.49 -8.44
N VAL A 132 2.24 -3.91 -9.53
CA VAL A 132 0.77 -4.06 -9.56
C VAL A 132 0.39 -5.41 -8.98
N LEU A 133 -0.48 -5.39 -7.97
CA LEU A 133 -1.10 -6.57 -7.40
C LEU A 133 -2.55 -6.67 -7.87
N THR A 134 -2.84 -7.73 -8.62
CA THR A 134 -4.16 -8.01 -9.20
C THR A 134 -4.93 -9.06 -8.39
N GLY A 135 -6.24 -9.16 -8.63
CA GLY A 135 -7.04 -10.24 -8.05
C GLY A 135 -6.56 -11.63 -8.45
N GLN A 136 -6.01 -11.78 -9.66
CA GLN A 136 -5.46 -13.06 -10.11
C GLN A 136 -4.22 -13.46 -9.30
N ASP A 137 -3.35 -12.52 -8.95
CA ASP A 137 -2.15 -12.78 -8.14
C ASP A 137 -2.53 -13.30 -6.75
N VAL A 138 -3.56 -12.70 -6.16
CA VAL A 138 -4.08 -13.11 -4.85
C VAL A 138 -4.71 -14.50 -4.93
N ARG A 139 -5.55 -14.76 -5.94
CA ARG A 139 -6.17 -16.07 -6.15
C ARG A 139 -5.12 -17.15 -6.36
N ASN A 140 -4.18 -16.97 -7.30
CA ASN A 140 -3.08 -17.90 -7.54
C ASN A 140 -2.28 -18.27 -6.28
N ARG A 141 -2.26 -17.37 -5.28
CA ARG A 141 -1.52 -17.56 -4.05
C ARG A 141 -2.31 -18.30 -2.98
N PHE A 142 -3.62 -18.11 -2.91
CA PHE A 142 -4.45 -18.52 -1.77
C PHE A 142 -5.72 -19.30 -2.13
N MET A 143 -6.02 -19.50 -3.42
CA MET A 143 -7.21 -20.18 -3.93
C MET A 143 -6.85 -21.12 -5.07
#